data_AF-A0A2N0H4R3-F1
#
_entry.id   AF-A0A2N0H4R3-F1
#
_cell.length_a   1.000
_cell.length_b   1.000
_cell.length_c   1.000
_cell.angle_alpha   90.00
_cell.angle_beta   90.00
_cell.angle_gamma   90.00
#
_symmetry.space_group_name_H-M   'P 1'
#
loop_
_entity.id
_entity.type
_entity.pdbx_description
1 polymer ?
#
loop_
_entity_poly.entity_id
_entity_poly.type
_entity_poly.pdbx_seq_one_letter_code
_entity_poly.pdbx_strand_id
1 'polypeptide(L)'
;MMLIAHESMEQARESAVILVRLGSPARKLLAEAVEATGVKRKQLSKTAKDLETAGFLFVRDSGNLWESQFELMPTLAGEQALEVLDEQ
;
A
#
# COMPACT_ATOMS: atom_id res chain seq x y z
N MET A 1 -12.95 -2.06 -10.83
CA MET A 1 -11.81 -2.11 -9.91
C MET A 1 -10.64 -2.67 -10.70
N MET A 2 -9.72 -1.81 -11.15
CA MET A 2 -8.49 -2.29 -11.82
C MET A 2 -7.59 -2.86 -10.73
N LEU A 3 -7.39 -4.17 -10.74
CA LEU A 3 -6.35 -4.83 -9.98
C LEU A 3 -5.04 -4.50 -10.68
N ILE A 4 -4.25 -3.57 -10.15
CA ILE A 4 -2.86 -3.40 -10.59
C ILE A 4 -2.10 -4.59 -10.01
N ALA A 5 -1.88 -5.60 -10.83
CA ALA A 5 -1.07 -6.78 -10.54
C ALA A 5 0.25 -6.66 -11.30
N HIS A 6 1.34 -7.17 -10.74
CA HIS A 6 2.55 -7.38 -11.55
C HIS A 6 2.32 -8.57 -12.47
N GLU A 7 2.59 -8.36 -13.76
CA GLU A 7 2.49 -9.37 -14.81
C GLU A 7 3.76 -10.23 -14.88
N SER A 8 4.85 -9.83 -14.22
CA SER A 8 6.11 -10.58 -14.14
C SER A 8 6.83 -10.40 -12.80
N MET A 9 7.71 -11.35 -12.48
CA MET A 9 8.58 -11.27 -11.29
C MET A 9 9.58 -10.12 -11.35
N GLU A 10 9.96 -9.67 -12.55
CA GLU A 10 10.83 -8.50 -12.70
C GLU A 10 10.13 -7.22 -12.26
N GLN A 11 8.84 -7.06 -12.63
CA GLN A 11 8.03 -5.91 -12.18
C GLN A 11 7.84 -5.92 -10.66
N ALA A 12 7.64 -7.10 -10.05
CA ALA A 12 7.55 -7.22 -8.59
C ALA A 12 8.87 -6.82 -7.90
N ARG A 13 10.03 -7.17 -8.48
CA ARG A 13 11.34 -6.75 -7.98
C ARG A 13 11.58 -5.25 -8.13
N GLU A 14 11.20 -4.65 -9.26
CA GLU A 14 11.28 -3.21 -9.47
C GLU A 14 10.42 -2.46 -8.44
N SER A 15 9.20 -2.94 -8.20
CA SER A 15 8.32 -2.42 -7.16
C SER A 15 8.89 -2.59 -5.76
N ALA A 16 9.50 -3.73 -5.44
CA ALA A 16 10.18 -3.94 -4.18
C ALA A 16 11.30 -2.90 -3.96
N VAL A 17 12.05 -2.54 -5.01
CA VAL A 17 13.06 -1.47 -4.95
C VAL A 17 12.41 -0.11 -4.67
N ILE A 18 11.28 0.20 -5.31
CA ILE A 18 10.52 1.44 -5.03
C ILE A 18 10.06 1.46 -3.58
N LEU A 19 9.50 0.35 -3.09
CA LEU A 19 9.03 0.18 -1.72
C LEU A 19 10.17 0.31 -0.68
N VAL A 20 11.37 -0.16 -1.00
CA VAL A 20 12.57 0.08 -0.18
C VAL A 20 12.92 1.56 -0.11
N ARG A 21 12.87 2.28 -1.24
CA ARG A 21 13.15 3.72 -1.33
C ARG A 21 12.14 4.59 -0.56
N LEU A 22 10.88 4.15 -0.46
CA LEU A 22 9.85 4.81 0.35
C LEU A 22 10.12 4.68 1.87
N GLY A 23 11.00 3.77 2.27
CA GLY A 23 11.51 3.67 3.63
C GLY A 23 10.71 2.75 4.56
N SER A 24 11.24 2.55 5.78
CA SER A 24 10.67 1.62 6.77
C SER A 24 9.22 1.93 7.17
N PRO A 25 8.80 3.20 7.36
CA PRO A 25 7.40 3.50 7.70
C PRO A 25 6.42 3.06 6.61
N ALA A 26 6.79 3.19 5.33
CA ALA A 26 5.95 2.77 4.22
C ALA A 26 5.78 1.25 4.18
N ARG A 27 6.87 0.51 4.37
CA ARG A 27 6.82 -0.96 4.46
C ARG A 27 5.96 -1.44 5.62
N LYS A 28 6.11 -0.85 6.81
CA LYS A 28 5.29 -1.23 7.98
C LYS A 28 3.81 -0.96 7.76
N LEU A 29 3.47 0.20 7.19
CA LEU A 29 2.09 0.54 6.90
C LEU A 29 1.48 -0.38 5.83
N LEU A 30 2.25 -0.71 4.78
CA LEU A 30 1.82 -1.65 3.76
C LEU A 30 1.63 -3.05 4.34
N ALA A 31 2.58 -3.54 5.14
CA ALA A 31 2.47 -4.84 5.82
C ALA A 31 1.24 -4.92 6.73
N GLU A 32 0.98 -3.88 7.52
CA GLU A 32 -0.24 -3.79 8.35
C GLU A 32 -1.51 -3.83 7.47
N ALA A 33 -1.51 -3.12 6.34
CA ALA A 33 -2.63 -3.12 5.40
C ALA A 33 -2.86 -4.49 4.74
N VAL A 34 -1.78 -5.22 4.41
CA VAL A 34 -1.84 -6.59 3.87
C VAL A 34 -2.37 -7.55 4.92
N GLU A 35 -1.79 -7.56 6.13
CA GLU A 35 -2.18 -8.47 7.22
C GLU A 35 -3.64 -8.27 7.65
N ALA A 36 -4.08 -7.01 7.75
CA ALA A 36 -5.44 -6.68 8.15
C ALA A 36 -6.45 -6.73 6.98
N THR A 37 -6.03 -7.05 5.76
CA THR A 37 -6.85 -6.91 4.53
C THR A 37 -7.50 -5.52 4.40
N GLY A 38 -6.77 -4.50 4.84
CA GLY A 38 -7.17 -3.11 4.86
C GLY A 38 -7.14 -2.49 6.26
N VAL A 39 -6.81 -1.20 6.33
CA VAL A 39 -6.69 -0.46 7.60
C VAL A 39 -7.51 0.83 7.55
N LYS A 40 -8.29 1.08 8.61
CA LYS A 40 -9.06 2.31 8.77
C LYS A 40 -8.29 3.35 9.57
N ARG A 41 -8.25 4.59 9.09
CA ARG A 41 -7.58 5.72 9.73
C ARG A 41 -8.50 6.94 9.74
N LYS A 42 -8.40 7.77 10.78
CA LYS A 42 -9.13 9.06 10.86
C LYS A 42 -8.48 10.15 10.00
N GLN A 43 -7.21 10.00 9.65
CA GLN A 43 -6.43 10.95 8.87
C GLN A 43 -5.52 10.21 7.91
N LEU A 44 -5.28 10.82 6.75
CA LEU A 44 -4.38 10.29 5.74
C LEU A 44 -2.95 10.79 5.99
N SER A 45 -2.04 9.87 6.34
CA SER A 45 -0.62 10.21 6.53
C SER A 45 0.07 10.49 5.20
N LYS A 46 1.19 11.22 5.23
CA LYS A 46 2.04 11.40 4.04
C LYS A 46 2.50 10.05 3.48
N THR A 47 2.87 9.11 4.35
CA THR A 47 3.26 7.75 3.96
C THR A 47 2.15 7.00 3.22
N ALA A 48 0.89 7.12 3.64
CA ALA A 48 -0.24 6.50 2.95
C ALA A 48 -0.41 7.08 1.54
N LYS A 49 -0.29 8.41 1.39
CA LYS A 49 -0.32 9.09 0.07
C LYS A 49 0.85 8.69 -0.82
N ASP A 50 2.05 8.57 -0.26
CA ASP A 50 3.24 8.17 -1.02
C ASP A 50 3.10 6.73 -1.54
N LEU A 51 2.55 5.81 -0.72
CA LEU A 51 2.23 4.44 -1.13
C LEU A 51 1.11 4.37 -2.19
N GLU A 52 0.07 5.20 -2.05
CA GLU A 52 -1.00 5.31 -3.04
C GLU A 52 -0.47 5.80 -4.39
N THR A 53 0.36 6.84 -4.36
CA THR A 53 1.00 7.42 -5.56
C THR A 53 1.90 6.39 -6.25
N ALA A 54 2.57 5.54 -5.47
CA ALA A 54 3.39 4.44 -5.98
C ALA A 54 2.57 3.22 -6.44
N GLY A 55 1.24 3.22 -6.26
CA GLY A 55 0.35 2.13 -6.66
C GLY A 55 0.32 0.94 -5.69
N PHE A 56 0.83 1.09 -4.46
CA PHE A 56 0.86 0.02 -3.45
C PHE A 56 -0.35 0.01 -2.52
N LEU A 57 -1.07 1.13 -2.42
CA LEU A 57 -2.32 1.24 -1.68
C LEU A 57 -3.42 1.87 -2.55
N PHE A 58 -4.65 1.48 -2.29
CA PHE A 58 -5.83 2.29 -2.61
C PHE A 58 -6.27 3.03 -1.35
N VAL A 59 -6.53 4.33 -1.48
CA VAL A 59 -7.18 5.10 -0.42
C VAL A 59 -8.64 5.33 -0.81
N ARG A 60 -9.54 4.98 0.10
CA ARG A 60 -10.97 5.32 -0.02
C ARG A 60 -11.35 6.26 1.09
N ASP A 61 -11.92 7.40 0.74
CA ASP A 61 -12.58 8.28 1.71
C ASP A 61 -13.98 7.72 1.97
N SER A 62 -14.20 7.27 3.21
CA SER A 62 -15.48 6.79 3.73
C SER A 62 -16.00 7.70 4.84
N GLY A 63 -15.44 8.91 4.97
CA GLY A 63 -15.87 9.90 5.94
C GLY A 63 -17.24 10.47 5.63
N ASN A 64 -17.79 11.18 6.62
CA ASN A 64 -19.01 11.97 6.47
C ASN A 64 -18.73 13.44 6.79
N LEU A 65 -19.77 14.28 6.77
CA LEU A 65 -19.67 15.72 7.05
C LEU A 65 -19.10 16.06 8.44
N TRP A 66 -19.08 15.11 9.37
CA TRP A 66 -18.72 15.32 10.78
C TRP A 66 -17.42 14.61 11.17
N GLU A 67 -17.13 13.46 10.56
CA GLU A 67 -15.97 12.63 10.87
C GLU A 67 -15.29 12.14 9.59
N SER A 68 -14.00 12.44 9.45
CA SER A 68 -13.17 11.88 8.39
C SER A 68 -12.80 10.43 8.70
N GLN A 69 -12.92 9.57 7.70
CA GLN A 69 -12.49 8.18 7.78
C GLN A 69 -11.92 7.77 6.43
N PHE A 70 -10.72 7.20 6.45
CA PHE A 70 -10.02 6.70 5.28
C PHE A 70 -9.78 5.22 5.44
N GLU A 71 -10.06 4.46 4.40
CA GLU A 71 -9.75 3.05 4.30
C GLU A 71 -8.56 2.86 3.35
N LEU A 72 -7.49 2.27 3.88
CA LEU A 72 -6.25 1.98 3.18
C LEU A 72 -6.26 0.52 2.81
N MET A 73 -6.43 0.21 1.52
CA MET A 73 -6.47 -1.16 1.02
C MET A 73 -5.17 -1.48 0.29
N PRO A 74 -4.53 -2.64 0.55
CA PRO A 74 -3.40 -3.08 -0.25
C PRO A 74 -3.80 -3.30 -1.72
N THR A 75 -2.87 -3.04 -2.62
CA THR A 75 -2.97 -3.52 -4.00
C THR A 75 -2.22 -4.85 -4.14
N LEU A 76 -2.58 -5.63 -5.16
CA LEU A 76 -1.85 -6.88 -5.45
C LEU A 76 -0.38 -6.59 -5.78
N ALA A 77 -0.09 -5.50 -6.50
CA ALA A 77 1.27 -5.01 -6.69
C ALA A 77 2.00 -4.73 -5.36
N GLY A 78 1.32 -4.13 -4.38
CA GLY A 78 1.86 -3.89 -3.05
C GLY A 78 2.15 -5.17 -2.28
N GLU A 79 1.23 -6.14 -2.31
CA GLU A 79 1.41 -7.47 -1.71
C GLU A 79 2.63 -8.18 -2.29
N GLN A 80 2.70 -8.28 -3.62
CA GLN A 80 3.81 -8.93 -4.32
C GLN A 80 5.16 -8.25 -4.07
N ALA A 81 5.18 -6.91 -4.03
CA ALA A 81 6.39 -6.15 -3.73
C ALA A 81 6.89 -6.39 -2.30
N LEU A 82 5.97 -6.61 -1.35
CA LEU A 82 6.30 -6.93 0.04
C LEU A 82 6.82 -8.37 0.17
N GLU A 83 6.17 -9.33 -0.49
CA GLU A 83 6.62 -10.74 -0.53
C GLU A 83 8.06 -10.85 -1.06
N VAL A 84 8.40 -10.14 -2.14
CA VAL A 84 9.76 -10.12 -2.71
C VAL A 84 10.82 -9.57 -1.73
N LEU A 85 10.42 -8.73 -0.76
CA LEU A 85 11.31 -8.24 0.28
C LEU A 85 11.44 -9.21 1.46
N ASP A 86 10.40 -9.98 1.77
CA ASP A 86 10.40 -10.96 2.84
C ASP A 86 11.13 -12.26 2.45
N GLU A 87 11.22 -12.57 1.15
CA GLU A 87 11.97 -13.70 0.60
C GLU A 87 13.50 -13.47 0.48
N GLN A 88 14.00 -12.27 0.82
CA GLN A 88 15.43 -11.91 0.80
C GLN A 88 16.08 -12.05 2.18
#